data_AF-A0A0D3HLZ3-F1
#
_entry.id   AF-A0A0D3HLZ3-F1
#
_cell.length_a   1.000
_cell.length_b   1.000
_cell.length_c   1.000
_cell.angle_alpha   90.00
_cell.angle_beta   90.00
_cell.angle_gamma   90.00
#
_symmetry.space_group_name_H-M   'P 1'
#
loop_
_entity.id
_entity.type
_entity.pdbx_description
1 polymer ?
#
loop_
_entity_poly.entity_id
_entity_poly.type
_entity_poly.pdbx_seq_one_letter_code
_entity_poly.pdbx_strand_id
1 'polypeptide(L)'
;MERHPEKIAVAVFVTATMPAAGKPMSFAFKQNPDKTFLFGPEYLARRVYQLSPPEDLTLAMSMVRPSRRFLNDATMNGDVLTMGRYGAVR
;
A
#
# COMPACT_ATOMS: atom_id res chain seq x y z
N MET A 1 -13.46 -2.43 -1.98
CA MET A 1 -13.94 -2.81 -3.32
C MET A 1 -14.72 -4.11 -3.29
N GLU A 2 -14.12 -5.26 -2.96
CA GLU A 2 -14.84 -6.56 -3.00
C GLU A 2 -16.02 -6.68 -2.02
N ARG A 3 -15.97 -6.03 -0.84
CA ARG A 3 -17.06 -6.10 0.15
C ARG A 3 -18.31 -5.29 -0.27
N HIS A 4 -18.13 -4.22 -1.06
CA HIS A 4 -19.20 -3.32 -1.51
C HIS A 4 -18.94 -2.91 -2.98
N PRO A 5 -19.02 -3.86 -3.93
CA PRO A 5 -18.68 -3.61 -5.33
C PRO A 5 -19.62 -2.60 -6.00
N GLU A 6 -20.88 -2.56 -5.58
CA GLU A 6 -21.91 -1.66 -6.10
C GLU A 6 -21.61 -0.17 -5.84
N LYS A 7 -20.72 0.13 -4.89
CA LYS A 7 -20.35 1.49 -4.50
C LYS A 7 -19.06 1.97 -5.17
N ILE A 8 -18.34 1.08 -5.86
CA ILE A 8 -17.00 1.38 -6.39
C ILE A 8 -16.99 1.09 -7.88
N ALA A 9 -17.04 2.13 -8.71
CA ALA A 9 -16.96 1.96 -10.16
C ALA A 9 -15.60 1.41 -10.60
N VAL A 10 -14.51 2.00 -10.08
CA VAL A 10 -13.12 1.63 -10.42
C VAL A 10 -12.24 1.83 -9.19
N ALA A 11 -11.22 0.96 -9.03
CA ALA A 11 -10.14 1.14 -8.07
C ALA A 11 -8.83 1.42 -8.81
N VAL A 12 -8.13 2.49 -8.42
CA VAL A 12 -6.85 2.89 -9.02
C VAL A 12 -5.76 2.81 -7.97
N PHE A 13 -4.65 2.13 -8.30
CA PHE A 13 -3.49 1.96 -7.44
C PHE A 13 -2.34 2.83 -7.96
N VAL A 14 -2.08 3.97 -7.32
CA VAL A 14 -1.03 4.92 -7.75
C VAL A 14 0.27 4.59 -7.03
N THR A 15 1.27 4.10 -7.77
CA THR A 15 2.58 3.68 -7.21
C THR A 15 2.45 2.73 -6.00
N ALA A 16 1.33 2.01 -5.93
CA ALA A 16 0.95 1.16 -4.81
C ALA A 16 0.92 -0.30 -5.25
N THR A 17 1.18 -1.20 -4.30
CA THR A 17 1.12 -2.63 -4.55
C THR A 17 -0.32 -3.08 -4.79
N MET A 18 -0.61 -3.59 -5.99
CA MET A 18 -1.92 -4.15 -6.31
C MET A 18 -2.03 -5.59 -5.81
N PRO A 19 -3.11 -5.98 -5.11
CA PRO A 19 -3.35 -7.37 -4.76
C PRO A 19 -3.59 -8.21 -6.02
N ALA A 20 -2.97 -9.38 -6.08
CA ALA A 20 -3.23 -10.36 -7.14
C ALA A 20 -4.54 -11.12 -6.84
N ALA A 21 -5.35 -11.34 -7.87
CA ALA A 21 -6.61 -12.06 -7.74
C ALA A 21 -6.37 -13.52 -7.32
N GLY A 22 -7.15 -14.02 -6.35
CA GLY A 22 -7.02 -15.38 -5.83
C GLY A 22 -5.68 -15.68 -5.16
N LYS A 23 -4.96 -14.63 -4.73
CA LYS A 23 -3.73 -14.75 -3.94
C LYS A 23 -3.83 -13.88 -2.70
N PRO A 24 -3.17 -14.30 -1.59
CA PRO A 24 -3.08 -13.47 -0.40
C PRO A 24 -2.28 -12.20 -0.69
N MET A 25 -2.66 -11.10 -0.06
CA MET A 25 -1.93 -9.82 -0.21
C MET A 25 -0.49 -9.91 0.29
N SER A 26 -0.21 -10.79 1.25
CA SER A 26 1.16 -11.09 1.70
C SER A 26 2.08 -11.58 0.58
N PHE A 27 1.55 -12.18 -0.50
CA PHE A 27 2.34 -12.58 -1.67
C PHE A 27 3.06 -11.41 -2.33
N ALA A 28 2.46 -10.21 -2.30
CA ALA A 28 3.02 -9.03 -2.95
C ALA A 28 4.06 -8.29 -2.08
N PHE A 29 4.22 -8.70 -0.83
CA PHE A 29 5.21 -8.14 0.09
C PHE A 29 6.33 -9.16 0.36
N LYS A 30 7.57 -8.82 0.00
CA LYS A 30 8.75 -9.60 0.44
C LYS A 30 8.78 -9.55 1.97
N GLN A 31 8.74 -10.72 2.63
CA GLN A 31 8.63 -10.84 4.08
C GLN A 31 9.77 -10.09 4.78
N ASN A 32 9.54 -8.84 5.21
CA ASN A 32 10.27 -8.28 6.33
C ASN A 32 9.41 -8.49 7.58
N PRO A 33 9.96 -9.07 8.64
CA PRO A 33 9.22 -9.32 9.87
C PRO A 33 8.83 -8.04 10.62
N ASP A 34 9.37 -6.89 10.21
CA ASP A 34 9.12 -5.60 10.87
C ASP A 34 7.66 -5.16 10.69
N LYS A 35 6.95 -5.23 11.82
CA LYS A 35 5.52 -4.91 11.95
C LYS A 35 5.24 -3.42 11.80
N THR A 36 6.20 -2.57 12.15
CA THR A 36 6.11 -1.11 12.12
C THR A 36 7.29 -0.55 11.32
N PHE A 37 7.04 0.45 10.49
CA PHE A 37 8.08 1.20 9.78
C PHE A 37 7.84 2.70 9.93
N LEU A 38 8.92 3.46 9.93
CA LEU A 38 8.92 4.92 9.92
C LEU A 38 9.89 5.37 8.82
N PHE A 39 9.47 6.30 7.97
CA PHE A 39 10.36 6.86 6.98
C PHE A 39 11.32 7.85 7.65
N GLY A 40 12.61 7.55 7.58
CA GLY A 40 13.65 8.46 8.03
C GLY A 40 13.78 9.71 7.13
N PRO A 41 14.30 10.83 7.65
CA PRO A 41 14.38 12.09 6.91
C PRO A 41 15.21 11.98 5.63
N GLU A 42 16.35 11.28 5.66
CA GLU A 42 17.16 11.05 4.46
C GLU A 42 16.44 10.21 3.41
N TYR A 43 15.64 9.23 3.86
CA TYR A 43 14.87 8.38 2.95
C TYR A 43 13.76 9.19 2.30
N LEU A 44 13.04 10.02 3.07
CA LEU A 44 12.04 10.93 2.52
C LEU A 44 12.65 11.85 1.46
N ALA A 45 13.78 12.48 1.76
CA ALA A 45 14.44 13.41 0.84
C ALA A 45 14.94 12.73 -0.45
N ARG A 46 15.53 11.53 -0.35
CA ARG A 46 16.22 10.86 -1.47
C ARG A 46 15.40 9.83 -2.23
N ARG A 47 14.24 9.41 -1.70
CA ARG A 47 13.44 8.31 -2.28
C ARG A 47 11.97 8.62 -2.44
N VAL A 48 11.41 9.54 -1.66
CA VAL A 48 9.98 9.87 -1.71
C VAL A 48 9.74 11.24 -2.34
N TYR A 49 10.45 12.28 -1.86
CA TYR A 49 10.26 13.68 -2.24
C TYR A 49 11.41 14.24 -3.09
N GLN A 50 12.22 13.39 -3.73
CA GLN A 50 13.44 13.83 -4.45
C GLN A 50 13.14 14.80 -5.61
N LEU A 51 11.92 14.77 -6.17
CA LEU A 51 11.46 15.61 -7.29
C LEU A 51 10.39 16.63 -6.85
N SER A 52 10.12 16.73 -5.56
CA SER A 52 9.12 17.64 -5.00
C SER A 52 9.77 18.95 -4.53
N PRO A 53 9.00 20.04 -4.42
CA PRO A 53 9.46 21.27 -3.76
C PRO A 53 9.93 21.01 -2.31
N PRO A 54 10.89 21.80 -1.79
CA PRO A 54 11.42 21.63 -0.44
C PRO A 54 10.36 21.85 0.67
N GLU A 55 9.31 22.61 0.39
CA GLU A 55 8.18 22.84 1.30
C GLU A 55 7.42 21.54 1.60
N ASP A 56 7.23 20.69 0.58
CA ASP A 56 6.54 19.40 0.73
C ASP A 56 7.35 18.43 1.59
N LEU A 57 8.69 18.42 1.45
CA LEU A 57 9.56 17.62 2.30
C LEU A 57 9.49 18.08 3.76
N THR A 58 9.50 19.39 3.99
CA THR A 58 9.40 19.97 5.34
C THR A 58 8.06 19.61 5.99
N LEU A 59 6.98 19.74 5.22
CA LEU A 59 5.64 19.33 5.64
C LEU A 59 5.58 17.84 5.97
N ALA A 60 6.13 16.98 5.10
CA ALA A 60 6.19 15.54 5.31
C ALA A 60 6.97 15.18 6.60
N MET A 61 8.12 15.82 6.85
CA MET A 61 8.91 15.59 8.06
C MET A 61 8.13 15.93 9.35
N SER A 62 7.29 16.97 9.34
CA SER A 62 6.47 17.34 10.51
C SER A 62 5.29 16.39 10.78
N MET A 63 4.81 15.69 9.75
CA MET A 63 3.58 14.88 9.84
C MET A 63 3.84 13.37 9.84
N VAL A 64 5.06 12.93 9.49
CA VAL A 64 5.40 11.51 9.39
C VAL A 64 5.24 10.83 10.75
N ARG A 65 4.59 9.68 10.74
CA ARG A 65 4.32 8.87 11.94
C ARG A 65 4.59 7.40 11.66
N PRO A 66 4.92 6.60 12.70
CA PRO A 66 5.10 5.18 12.53
C PRO A 66 3.83 4.52 11.96
N SER A 67 3.99 3.71 10.93
CA SER A 67 2.90 2.97 10.27
C SER A 67 3.14 1.47 10.37
N ARG A 68 2.06 0.67 10.36
CA ARG A 68 2.14 -0.80 10.41
C ARG A 68 1.74 -1.39 9.06
N ARG A 69 2.43 -2.47 8.65
CA ARG A 69 2.12 -3.19 7.40
C ARG A 69 1.05 -4.27 7.54
N PHE A 70 0.64 -4.60 8.76
CA PHE A 70 -0.40 -5.61 9.05
C PHE A 70 -0.20 -6.97 8.34
N LEU A 71 1.05 -7.36 8.05
CA LEU A 71 1.35 -8.57 7.28
C LEU A 71 0.82 -9.88 7.91
N ASN A 72 0.63 -9.89 9.23
CA ASN A 72 0.11 -11.04 9.97
C ASN A 72 -1.39 -10.97 10.23
N ASP A 73 -2.08 -9.96 9.73
CA ASP A 73 -3.53 -9.82 9.87
C ASP A 73 -4.24 -10.86 9.00
N ALA A 74 -5.38 -11.38 9.47
CA ALA A 74 -6.20 -12.32 8.71
C ALA A 74 -6.59 -11.75 7.33
N THR A 75 -6.78 -10.43 7.26
CA THR A 75 -7.13 -9.70 6.04
C THR A 75 -6.02 -9.75 4.97
N MET A 76 -4.75 -9.88 5.37
CA MET A 76 -3.59 -9.93 4.47
C MET A 76 -3.29 -11.34 3.95
N ASN A 77 -3.80 -12.36 4.64
CA ASN A 77 -3.58 -13.77 4.32
C ASN A 77 -4.76 -14.42 3.58
N GLY A 78 -5.88 -13.71 3.43
CA GLY A 78 -7.00 -14.14 2.59
C GLY A 78 -6.94 -13.54 1.18
N ASP A 79 -7.80 -14.05 0.29
CA ASP A 79 -7.97 -13.51 -1.06
C ASP A 79 -8.62 -12.12 -1.00
N VAL A 80 -7.82 -11.08 -1.28
CA VAL A 80 -8.30 -9.69 -1.22
C VAL A 80 -9.10 -9.30 -2.46
N LEU A 81 -8.79 -9.90 -3.63
CA LEU A 81 -9.52 -9.71 -4.89
C LEU A 81 -9.91 -11.04 -5.51
N THR A 82 -11.06 -11.06 -6.18
CA THR A 82 -11.57 -12.22 -6.90
C THR A 82 -11.49 -12.00 -8.41
N MET A 83 -11.25 -13.07 -9.18
CA MET A 83 -11.20 -13.01 -10.65
C MET A 83 -12.52 -12.54 -11.27
N GLY A 84 -13.66 -12.85 -10.65
CA GLY A 84 -14.97 -12.48 -11.21
C GLY A 84 -15.33 -11.00 -11.10
N ARG A 85 -14.57 -10.21 -10.34
CA ARG A 85 -14.84 -8.79 -10.11
C ARG A 85 -13.62 -7.95 -10.49
N TYR A 86 -13.01 -7.28 -9.52
CA TYR A 86 -11.92 -6.34 -9.79
C TYR A 86 -10.56 -6.99 -10.00
N GLY A 87 -10.47 -8.32 -9.84
CA GLY A 87 -9.23 -9.07 -9.98
C GLY A 87 -8.90 -9.50 -11.42
N ALA A 88 -9.87 -9.44 -12.35
CA ALA A 88 -9.61 -9.69 -13.75
C ALA A 88 -8.97 -8.45 -14.40
N VAL A 89 -7.64 -8.45 -14.47
CA VAL A 89 -6.91 -7.56 -15.38
C VAL A 89 -7.04 -8.17 -16.78
N ARG A 90 -7.61 -7.42 -17.70
CA ARG A 90 -7.71 -7.82 -19.12
C ARG A 90 -6.44 -7.47 -19.87
#